data_AF-A0A2X0SK31-F1
#
_entry.id   AF-A0A2X0SK31-F1
#
_cell.length_a   1.000
_cell.length_b   1.000
_cell.length_c   1.000
_cell.angle_alpha   90.00
_cell.angle_beta   90.00
_cell.angle_gamma   90.00
#
_symmetry.space_group_name_H-M   'P 1'
#
loop_
_entity.id
_entity.type
_entity.pdbx_description
1 polymer ?
#
loop_
_entity_poly.entity_id
_entity_poly.type
_entity_poly.pdbx_seq_one_letter_code
_entity_poly.pdbx_strand_id
1 'polypeptide(L)'
;MAYEDLSPFYQNRVNQRLGTIGLPDYVTDLAANLPEKYRQRQILRDEQAKAFAASGYTSTGLSSRKDVNSAATPPKDAQVQAAAENAPLRIVYGQQRLGAQVANVLVYQNQLIVHAIWCEGPIDSIVSVTMNDESLPAGVTATHYTGADGQTADATLIAAFAALGITYADTLPGVAYSVFHVSATASDGFPNFAAVIKGRKVYDPRTLTTAWSDNPALCLADFIESNSYGLDRTTDSASVEDAADECDAVVGAAARRSLNLVLENVATSRQHMEALRAYAGCWIVESGGDLKLVPDRPRATDHTVTASGILAGSLQLSKLGVQEVPTVIDVRWTDTSVTPWVERSAVAYAAGVLAGTTPRRESQIS
;
A
#
# COMPACT_ATOMS: atom_id res chain seq x y z
N MET A 1 42.81 -24.71 16.17
CA MET A 1 42.53 -25.96 16.91
C MET A 1 41.70 -25.57 18.13
N ALA A 2 40.44 -25.92 18.30
CA ALA A 2 39.47 -26.64 17.47
C ALA A 2 38.08 -26.18 17.95
N TYR A 3 37.14 -25.98 17.02
CA TYR A 3 35.72 -25.77 17.28
C TYR A 3 35.00 -26.99 16.71
N GLU A 4 35.09 -28.11 17.41
CA GLU A 4 34.44 -29.36 17.02
C GLU A 4 33.71 -29.91 18.24
N ASP A 5 32.39 -29.75 18.27
CA ASP A 5 31.45 -30.71 18.87
C ASP A 5 29.99 -30.31 18.56
N LEU A 6 29.63 -30.35 17.28
CA LEU A 6 28.22 -30.45 16.88
C LEU A 6 27.99 -31.84 16.29
N SER A 7 27.00 -32.55 16.84
CA SER A 7 26.85 -34.00 16.72
C SER A 7 26.63 -34.49 15.27
N PRO A 8 27.02 -35.75 14.95
CA PRO A 8 26.91 -36.34 13.61
C PRO A 8 25.50 -36.40 13.01
N PHE A 9 24.46 -36.17 13.84
CA PHE A 9 23.07 -36.18 13.42
C PHE A 9 22.68 -34.90 12.66
N TYR A 10 23.35 -33.78 12.91
CA TYR A 10 23.06 -32.49 12.25
C TYR A 10 23.73 -32.38 10.87
N GLN A 11 24.94 -32.92 10.69
CA GLN A 11 25.62 -32.86 9.39
C GLN A 11 24.95 -33.73 8.33
N ASN A 12 24.39 -34.89 8.70
CA ASN A 12 23.73 -35.78 7.74
C ASN A 12 22.41 -35.22 7.18
N ARG A 13 21.71 -34.33 7.90
CA ARG A 13 20.45 -33.72 7.43
C ARG A 13 20.68 -32.54 6.49
N VAL A 14 21.78 -31.82 6.67
CA VAL A 14 22.19 -30.69 5.81
C VAL A 14 22.75 -31.22 4.49
N ASN A 15 23.58 -32.28 4.55
CA ASN A 15 24.19 -32.86 3.36
C ASN A 15 23.21 -33.68 2.49
N GLN A 16 22.14 -34.26 3.05
CA GLN A 16 21.08 -34.92 2.26
C GLN A 16 20.16 -33.95 1.50
N ARG A 17 20.13 -32.65 1.86
CA ARG A 17 19.35 -31.63 1.13
C ARG A 17 20.16 -30.83 0.12
N LEU A 18 21.49 -30.89 0.18
CA LEU A 18 22.39 -30.17 -0.73
C LEU A 18 22.85 -31.00 -1.93
N GLY A 19 22.55 -32.31 -1.97
CA GLY A 19 23.04 -33.23 -3.01
C GLY A 19 22.19 -33.33 -4.28
N THR A 20 21.23 -32.45 -4.57
CA THR A 20 20.31 -32.64 -5.71
C THR A 20 20.02 -31.41 -6.56
N ILE A 21 20.80 -30.33 -6.45
CA ILE A 21 20.63 -29.18 -7.35
C ILE A 21 22.02 -28.73 -7.83
N GLY A 22 22.42 -29.24 -9.00
CA GLY A 22 23.59 -28.73 -9.70
C GLY A 22 23.30 -27.33 -10.23
N LEU A 23 24.08 -26.34 -9.81
CA LEU A 23 24.17 -25.03 -10.47
C LEU A 23 25.61 -24.49 -10.43
N PRO A 24 26.03 -23.72 -11.46
CA PRO A 24 27.43 -23.44 -11.81
C PRO A 24 28.00 -22.16 -11.15
N ASP A 25 29.33 -21.99 -11.34
CA ASP A 25 30.26 -21.04 -10.73
C ASP A 25 29.79 -19.61 -10.41
N TYR A 26 30.05 -19.22 -9.15
CA TYR A 26 29.53 -18.06 -8.43
C TYR A 26 30.40 -16.78 -8.54
N VAL A 27 31.39 -16.73 -9.42
CA VAL A 27 32.50 -15.74 -9.29
C VAL A 27 32.44 -14.57 -10.28
N THR A 28 31.61 -14.61 -11.32
CA THR A 28 31.66 -13.58 -12.39
C THR A 28 30.45 -12.66 -12.54
N ASP A 29 29.33 -12.84 -11.83
CA ASP A 29 28.14 -11.99 -12.02
C ASP A 29 27.88 -11.00 -10.88
N LEU A 30 28.99 -10.54 -10.26
CA LEU A 30 29.06 -9.55 -9.18
C LEU A 30 28.51 -8.15 -9.55
N ALA A 31 27.96 -7.97 -10.76
CA ALA A 31 27.24 -6.77 -11.20
C ALA A 31 25.71 -6.84 -10.96
N ALA A 32 25.17 -7.99 -10.55
CA ALA A 32 23.72 -8.26 -10.43
C ALA A 32 23.15 -8.15 -9.00
N ASN A 33 23.85 -7.50 -8.08
CA ASN A 33 23.57 -7.49 -6.63
C ASN A 33 22.35 -6.65 -6.18
N LEU A 34 21.16 -6.99 -6.66
CA LEU A 34 19.96 -6.87 -5.83
C LEU A 34 19.82 -8.19 -5.04
N PRO A 35 19.64 -8.15 -3.71
CA PRO A 35 19.48 -9.38 -2.94
C PRO A 35 18.34 -10.25 -3.51
N GLU A 36 18.60 -11.54 -3.75
CA GLU A 36 17.72 -12.56 -4.38
C GLU A 36 16.24 -12.49 -3.93
N LYS A 37 16.00 -12.12 -2.67
CA LYS A 37 14.66 -11.94 -2.08
C LYS A 37 13.82 -10.82 -2.72
N TYR A 38 14.46 -9.77 -3.24
CA TYR A 38 13.79 -8.68 -3.95
C TYR A 38 13.51 -9.04 -5.40
N ARG A 39 14.44 -9.77 -6.04
CA ARG A 39 14.35 -10.18 -7.45
C ARG A 39 13.23 -11.19 -7.69
N GLN A 40 13.06 -12.19 -6.82
CA GLN A 40 11.95 -13.14 -6.95
C GLN A 40 10.57 -12.49 -6.73
N ARG A 41 10.48 -11.50 -5.83
CA ARG A 41 9.26 -10.70 -5.66
C ARG A 41 8.99 -9.78 -6.84
N GLN A 42 10.03 -9.23 -7.47
CA GLN A 42 9.91 -8.36 -8.63
C GLN A 42 9.50 -9.18 -9.87
N ILE A 43 10.13 -10.35 -10.12
CA ILE A 43 9.81 -11.23 -11.25
C ILE A 43 8.39 -11.81 -11.17
N LEU A 44 7.94 -12.30 -10.00
CA LEU A 44 6.56 -12.80 -9.86
C LEU A 44 5.50 -11.70 -9.97
N ARG A 45 5.80 -10.48 -9.47
CA ARG A 45 4.94 -9.31 -9.66
C ARG A 45 4.93 -8.86 -11.12
N ASP A 46 6.08 -8.85 -11.79
CA ASP A 46 6.23 -8.52 -13.20
C ASP A 46 5.50 -9.52 -14.10
N GLU A 47 5.57 -10.83 -13.84
CA GLU A 47 4.87 -11.83 -14.65
C GLU A 47 3.34 -11.76 -14.44
N GLN A 48 2.87 -11.56 -13.21
CA GLN A 48 1.43 -11.40 -12.95
C GLN A 48 0.89 -10.07 -13.47
N ALA A 49 1.64 -8.98 -13.33
CA ALA A 49 1.32 -7.67 -13.90
C ALA A 49 1.32 -7.74 -15.43
N LYS A 50 2.33 -8.37 -16.06
CA LYS A 50 2.39 -8.58 -17.53
C LYS A 50 1.28 -9.48 -18.03
N ALA A 51 0.96 -10.57 -17.33
CA ALA A 51 -0.14 -11.46 -17.70
C ALA A 51 -1.51 -10.78 -17.58
N PHE A 52 -1.70 -9.90 -16.59
CA PHE A 52 -2.91 -9.10 -16.45
C PHE A 52 -2.94 -7.93 -17.45
N ALA A 53 -1.82 -7.26 -17.70
CA ALA A 53 -1.69 -6.20 -18.70
C ALA A 53 -1.97 -6.71 -20.13
N ALA A 54 -1.69 -7.99 -20.42
CA ALA A 54 -2.02 -8.65 -21.68
C ALA A 54 -3.49 -9.10 -21.78
N SER A 55 -4.19 -9.21 -20.64
CA SER A 55 -5.64 -9.45 -20.60
C SER A 55 -6.34 -8.12 -20.79
N GLY A 56 -7.26 -8.05 -21.76
CA GLY A 56 -8.13 -6.88 -21.82
C GLY A 56 -8.87 -6.72 -20.49
N TYR A 57 -8.95 -5.50 -19.95
CA TYR A 57 -9.60 -5.23 -18.66
C TYR A 57 -10.72 -4.21 -18.84
N THR A 58 -11.94 -4.65 -18.50
CA THR A 58 -13.10 -3.78 -18.39
C THR A 58 -13.85 -4.17 -17.14
N SER A 59 -14.15 -3.20 -16.28
CA SER A 59 -14.97 -3.45 -15.10
C SER A 59 -16.38 -3.89 -15.51
N THR A 60 -16.83 -5.04 -15.04
CA THR A 60 -18.12 -5.65 -15.42
C THR A 60 -19.26 -5.35 -14.43
N GLY A 61 -18.98 -4.61 -13.36
CA GLY A 61 -19.95 -4.19 -12.34
C GLY A 61 -19.37 -3.18 -11.34
N LEU A 62 -20.19 -2.70 -10.41
CA LEU A 62 -19.72 -1.92 -9.26
C LEU A 62 -18.79 -2.78 -8.39
N SER A 63 -17.75 -2.17 -7.81
CA SER A 63 -16.85 -2.87 -6.89
C SER A 63 -17.64 -3.44 -5.71
N SER A 64 -17.32 -4.68 -5.33
CA SER A 64 -18.02 -5.32 -4.23
C SER A 64 -17.47 -4.85 -2.88
N ARG A 65 -18.28 -4.96 -1.83
CA ARG A 65 -17.82 -4.78 -0.44
C ARG A 65 -16.60 -5.64 -0.11
N LYS A 66 -16.49 -6.82 -0.70
CA LYS A 66 -15.36 -7.72 -0.51
C LYS A 66 -14.07 -7.08 -1.02
N ASP A 67 -14.13 -6.36 -2.14
CA ASP A 67 -12.96 -5.72 -2.74
C ASP A 67 -12.48 -4.56 -1.86
N VAL A 68 -13.40 -3.73 -1.37
CA VAL A 68 -13.10 -2.65 -0.42
C VAL A 68 -12.48 -3.19 0.86
N ASN A 69 -13.13 -4.17 1.50
CA ASN A 69 -12.63 -4.74 2.75
C ASN A 69 -11.34 -5.55 2.56
N SER A 70 -11.00 -6.00 1.34
CA SER A 70 -9.76 -6.72 1.09
C SER A 70 -8.51 -5.82 1.10
N ALA A 71 -8.69 -4.53 0.82
CA ALA A 71 -7.63 -3.54 0.88
C ALA A 71 -7.57 -2.81 2.24
N ALA A 72 -8.61 -2.95 3.07
CA ALA A 72 -8.66 -2.33 4.38
C ALA A 72 -7.72 -3.02 5.37
N THR A 73 -6.84 -2.24 6.01
CA THR A 73 -6.11 -2.67 7.21
C THR A 73 -6.68 -1.93 8.42
N PRO A 74 -7.07 -2.62 9.51
CA PRO A 74 -7.39 -1.96 10.77
C PRO A 74 -6.24 -1.07 11.24
N PRO A 75 -6.51 0.14 11.77
CA PRO A 75 -5.46 1.08 12.16
C PRO A 75 -4.53 0.47 13.21
N LYS A 76 -5.05 -0.39 14.10
CA LYS A 76 -4.25 -1.09 15.09
C LYS A 76 -3.11 -1.89 14.44
N ASP A 77 -3.39 -2.59 13.35
CA ASP A 77 -2.43 -3.49 12.69
C ASP A 77 -1.40 -2.69 11.88
N ALA A 78 -1.84 -1.64 11.18
CA ALA A 78 -0.95 -0.74 10.44
C ALA A 78 0.06 -0.01 11.34
N GLN A 79 -0.31 0.23 12.60
CA GLN A 79 0.50 0.93 13.61
C GLN A 79 1.40 0.00 14.43
N VAL A 80 1.38 -1.32 14.18
CA VAL A 80 2.29 -2.25 14.87
C VAL A 80 3.70 -2.10 14.31
N GLN A 81 4.66 -1.87 15.21
CA GLN A 81 6.07 -2.03 14.89
C GLN A 81 6.40 -3.52 14.73
N ALA A 82 7.01 -3.88 13.61
CA ALA A 82 7.36 -5.26 13.28
C ALA A 82 8.80 -5.36 12.80
N ALA A 83 9.42 -6.52 12.98
CA ALA A 83 10.69 -6.83 12.31
C ALA A 83 10.43 -6.94 10.80
N ALA A 84 11.24 -6.23 10.01
CA ALA A 84 11.04 -6.11 8.56
C ALA A 84 11.56 -7.31 7.75
N GLU A 85 12.08 -8.35 8.41
CA GLU A 85 12.64 -9.49 7.69
C GLU A 85 11.55 -10.18 6.86
N ASN A 86 11.72 -10.14 5.54
CA ASN A 86 10.76 -10.62 4.56
C ASN A 86 9.37 -9.96 4.62
N ALA A 87 9.19 -8.84 5.33
CA ALA A 87 7.95 -8.07 5.27
C ALA A 87 7.75 -7.47 3.86
N PRO A 88 6.51 -7.33 3.37
CA PRO A 88 6.24 -6.55 2.17
C PRO A 88 6.52 -5.07 2.43
N LEU A 89 7.11 -4.39 1.44
CA LEU A 89 7.27 -2.95 1.47
C LEU A 89 5.89 -2.31 1.21
N ARG A 90 5.44 -1.48 2.14
CA ARG A 90 4.12 -0.88 2.11
C ARG A 90 4.07 0.25 1.08
N ILE A 91 2.92 0.46 0.45
CA ILE A 91 2.65 1.64 -0.38
C ILE A 91 1.63 2.50 0.33
N VAL A 92 1.86 3.80 0.40
CA VAL A 92 0.98 4.75 1.11
C VAL A 92 0.44 5.78 0.13
N TYR A 93 -0.88 5.86 0.01
CA TYR A 93 -1.60 6.95 -0.65
C TYR A 93 -2.29 7.83 0.41
N GLY A 94 -2.29 9.15 0.17
CA GLY A 94 -2.77 10.13 1.14
C GLY A 94 -1.85 10.25 2.36
N GLN A 95 -2.43 10.30 3.56
CA GLN A 95 -1.74 10.42 4.83
C GLN A 95 -2.14 9.30 5.79
N GLN A 96 -1.16 8.55 6.29
CA GLN A 96 -1.38 7.41 7.18
C GLN A 96 -0.37 7.35 8.33
N ARG A 97 -0.79 6.79 9.48
CA ARG A 97 0.09 6.50 10.62
C ARG A 97 0.54 5.05 10.55
N LEU A 98 1.85 4.84 10.53
CA LEU A 98 2.46 3.53 10.39
C LEU A 98 3.40 3.21 11.56
N GLY A 99 3.38 1.96 12.00
CA GLY A 99 4.41 1.40 12.87
C GLY A 99 5.65 1.07 12.07
N ALA A 100 6.84 1.24 12.66
CA ALA A 100 8.10 1.02 11.98
C ALA A 100 8.27 -0.44 11.53
N GLN A 101 8.70 -0.66 10.29
CA GLN A 101 9.29 -1.93 9.87
C GLN A 101 10.78 -1.87 10.19
N VAL A 102 11.20 -2.47 11.30
CA VAL A 102 12.59 -2.40 11.79
C VAL A 102 13.46 -3.34 10.97
N ALA A 103 14.38 -2.77 10.19
CA ALA A 103 15.27 -3.50 9.29
C ALA A 103 16.61 -3.86 9.94
N ASN A 104 17.22 -2.91 10.64
CA ASN A 104 18.49 -3.10 11.36
C ASN A 104 18.41 -2.47 12.75
N VAL A 105 19.10 -3.09 13.69
CA VAL A 105 19.31 -2.57 15.05
C VAL A 105 20.79 -2.71 15.37
N LEU A 106 21.43 -1.58 15.67
CA LEU A 106 22.87 -1.52 15.95
C LEU A 106 23.11 -0.76 17.25
N VAL A 107 24.24 -1.02 17.91
CA VAL A 107 24.72 -0.19 19.02
C VAL A 107 25.97 0.53 18.57
N TYR A 108 25.95 1.86 18.59
CA TYR A 108 27.07 2.70 18.18
C TYR A 108 27.21 3.87 19.16
N GLN A 109 28.43 4.14 19.64
CA GLN A 109 28.72 5.21 20.60
C GLN A 109 27.79 5.21 21.83
N ASN A 110 27.49 4.02 22.37
CA ASN A 110 26.61 3.85 23.53
C ASN A 110 25.15 4.31 23.32
N GLN A 111 24.73 4.43 22.05
CA GLN A 111 23.36 4.68 21.62
C GLN A 111 22.85 3.49 20.79
N LEU A 112 21.54 3.27 20.87
CA LEU A 112 20.85 2.32 20.01
C LEU A 112 20.48 3.04 18.70
N ILE A 113 20.92 2.48 17.58
CA ILE A 113 20.60 2.95 16.23
C ILE A 113 19.55 2.02 15.65
N VAL A 114 18.37 2.56 15.36
CA VAL A 114 17.24 1.80 14.80
C VAL A 114 16.97 2.27 13.38
N HIS A 115 17.10 1.36 12.41
CA HIS A 115 16.77 1.61 11.02
C HIS A 115 15.30 1.20 10.79
N ALA A 116 14.43 2.20 10.70
CA ALA A 116 12.98 2.04 10.53
C ALA A 116 12.56 2.32 9.09
N ILE A 117 12.09 1.30 8.39
CA ILE A 117 11.50 1.42 7.05
C ILE A 117 10.01 1.74 7.19
N TRP A 118 9.52 2.65 6.36
CA TRP A 118 8.14 3.10 6.38
C TRP A 118 7.34 2.57 5.18
N CYS A 119 7.77 2.90 3.96
CA CYS A 119 7.04 2.61 2.72
C CYS A 119 7.88 2.88 1.46
N GLU A 120 7.32 2.52 0.31
CA GLU A 120 7.80 2.86 -1.03
C GLU A 120 7.71 4.39 -1.25
N GLY A 121 8.83 5.00 -1.65
CA GLY A 121 8.94 6.39 -2.05
C GLY A 121 8.98 6.60 -3.58
N PRO A 122 9.16 7.84 -4.04
CA PRO A 122 9.33 9.04 -3.24
C PRO A 122 8.03 9.46 -2.54
N ILE A 123 8.10 9.64 -1.23
CA ILE A 123 7.01 10.24 -0.46
C ILE A 123 7.13 11.75 -0.41
N ASP A 124 6.06 12.42 0.01
CA ASP A 124 6.09 13.85 0.27
C ASP A 124 6.90 14.19 1.52
N SER A 125 6.49 13.65 2.66
CA SER A 125 7.10 14.00 3.94
C SER A 125 6.73 13.01 5.05
N ILE A 126 7.66 12.86 5.99
CA ILE A 126 7.39 12.27 7.31
C ILE A 126 6.97 13.45 8.20
N VAL A 127 5.67 13.53 8.50
CA VAL A 127 5.05 14.68 9.18
C VAL A 127 5.44 14.73 10.65
N SER A 128 5.38 13.59 11.32
CA SER A 128 5.72 13.46 12.73
C SER A 128 6.14 12.04 13.05
N VAL A 129 7.05 11.89 14.01
CA VAL A 129 7.45 10.61 14.58
C VAL A 129 7.17 10.59 16.08
N THR A 130 6.72 9.45 16.56
CA THR A 130 6.39 9.20 17.96
C THR A 130 7.16 7.98 18.45
N MET A 131 7.52 7.99 19.73
CA MET A 131 8.08 6.84 20.44
C MET A 131 7.13 6.46 21.58
N ASN A 132 6.67 5.21 21.59
CA ASN A 132 5.68 4.70 22.54
C ASN A 132 4.40 5.56 22.56
N ASP A 133 3.92 5.93 21.37
CA ASP A 133 2.74 6.79 21.12
C ASP A 133 2.84 8.23 21.65
N GLU A 134 4.02 8.65 22.12
CA GLU A 134 4.32 10.00 22.61
C GLU A 134 5.36 10.71 21.73
N SER A 135 5.50 12.03 21.88
CA SER A 135 6.59 12.77 21.22
C SER A 135 7.96 12.22 21.60
N LEU A 136 8.94 12.29 20.69
CA LEU A 136 10.30 11.82 20.97
C LEU A 136 10.87 12.49 22.24
N PRO A 137 11.31 11.71 23.24
CA PRO A 137 11.88 12.28 24.46
C PRO A 137 13.27 12.84 24.21
N ALA A 138 13.77 13.61 25.18
CA ALA A 138 15.14 14.11 25.15
C ALA A 138 16.16 12.95 25.02
N GLY A 139 17.15 13.12 24.14
CA GLY A 139 18.14 12.07 23.85
C GLY A 139 17.70 11.05 22.79
N VAL A 140 16.52 11.25 22.18
CA VAL A 140 16.12 10.55 20.95
C VAL A 140 16.08 11.53 19.79
N THR A 141 16.73 11.18 18.68
CA THR A 141 16.71 11.98 17.44
C THR A 141 16.49 11.06 16.24
N ALA A 142 16.04 11.65 15.12
CA ALA A 142 15.76 10.91 13.90
C ALA A 142 16.32 11.65 12.68
N THR A 143 16.94 10.91 11.77
CA THR A 143 17.26 11.36 10.41
C THR A 143 16.26 10.74 9.45
N HIS A 144 15.65 11.55 8.58
CA HIS A 144 14.54 11.14 7.71
C HIS A 144 14.98 11.09 6.24
N TYR A 145 14.55 10.03 5.54
CA TYR A 145 14.78 9.83 4.12
C TYR A 145 13.45 9.53 3.43
N THR A 146 13.15 10.26 2.35
CA THR A 146 11.84 10.22 1.67
C THR A 146 11.77 9.19 0.54
N GLY A 147 12.83 8.43 0.28
CA GLY A 147 12.87 7.49 -0.85
C GLY A 147 13.08 8.16 -2.19
N ALA A 148 13.85 9.25 -2.24
CA ALA A 148 14.22 9.89 -3.51
C ALA A 148 15.25 9.02 -4.27
N ASP A 149 15.17 8.97 -5.60
CA ASP A 149 16.05 8.13 -6.42
C ASP A 149 17.55 8.42 -6.21
N GLY A 150 17.89 9.69 -5.99
CA GLY A 150 19.26 10.16 -5.75
C GLY A 150 19.66 10.25 -4.27
N GLN A 151 18.92 9.61 -3.35
CA GLN A 151 19.27 9.71 -1.93
C GLN A 151 20.58 8.99 -1.60
N THR A 152 21.30 9.50 -0.61
CA THR A 152 22.58 8.93 -0.17
C THR A 152 22.36 7.98 1.01
N ALA A 153 23.25 7.01 1.16
CA ALA A 153 23.28 6.14 2.33
C ALA A 153 23.49 6.97 3.61
N ASP A 154 22.80 6.58 4.68
CA ASP A 154 22.89 7.28 5.97
C ASP A 154 24.30 7.13 6.59
N ALA A 155 24.90 8.26 6.96
CA ALA A 155 26.26 8.31 7.48
C ALA A 155 26.41 7.59 8.83
N THR A 156 25.36 7.60 9.66
CA THR A 156 25.36 6.87 10.94
C THR A 156 25.33 5.37 10.69
N LEU A 157 24.49 4.87 9.77
CA LEU A 157 24.46 3.45 9.41
C LEU A 157 25.81 3.00 8.86
N ILE A 158 26.42 3.77 7.95
CA ILE A 158 27.76 3.50 7.44
C ILE A 158 28.77 3.36 8.58
N ALA A 159 28.80 4.32 9.51
CA ALA A 159 29.74 4.32 10.63
C ALA A 159 29.47 3.18 11.62
N ALA A 160 28.21 2.89 11.92
CA ALA A 160 27.80 1.85 12.86
C ALA A 160 28.12 0.45 12.33
N PHE A 161 27.88 0.18 11.04
CA PHE A 161 28.29 -1.08 10.41
C PHE A 161 29.81 -1.20 10.29
N ALA A 162 30.52 -0.11 9.97
CA ALA A 162 31.97 -0.12 9.91
C ALA A 162 32.61 -0.45 11.27
N ALA A 163 32.01 -0.01 12.39
CA ALA A 163 32.45 -0.37 13.74
C ALA A 163 32.33 -1.89 14.03
N LEU A 164 31.47 -2.59 13.29
CA LEU A 164 31.33 -4.05 13.32
C LEU A 164 32.19 -4.76 12.27
N GLY A 165 33.01 -4.02 11.50
CA GLY A 165 33.83 -4.54 10.42
C GLY A 165 33.05 -4.85 9.13
N ILE A 166 31.84 -4.29 8.97
CA ILE A 166 30.96 -4.52 7.82
C ILE A 166 30.91 -3.24 6.97
N THR A 167 31.15 -3.36 5.67
CA THR A 167 30.94 -2.25 4.73
C THR A 167 29.46 -2.11 4.40
N TYR A 168 28.85 -0.99 4.76
CA TYR A 168 27.48 -0.63 4.38
C TYR A 168 27.52 0.50 3.34
N ALA A 169 26.90 0.30 2.19
CA ALA A 169 26.88 1.27 1.08
C ALA A 169 25.49 1.39 0.42
N ASP A 170 24.47 0.78 1.02
CA ASP A 170 23.13 0.74 0.46
C ASP A 170 22.43 2.09 0.65
N THR A 171 22.04 2.71 -0.45
CA THR A 171 21.34 4.00 -0.48
C THR A 171 19.82 3.84 -0.40
N LEU A 172 19.31 2.62 -0.57
CA LEU A 172 17.89 2.27 -0.54
C LEU A 172 17.02 3.17 -1.43
N PRO A 173 17.36 3.34 -2.72
CA PRO A 173 16.60 4.23 -3.60
C PRO A 173 15.14 3.79 -3.68
N GLY A 174 14.20 4.74 -3.72
CA GLY A 174 12.78 4.44 -3.74
C GLY A 174 12.21 3.94 -2.40
N VAL A 175 12.99 3.95 -1.30
CA VAL A 175 12.49 3.53 0.02
C VAL A 175 12.52 4.69 1.01
N ALA A 176 11.37 5.01 1.59
CA ALA A 176 11.26 5.96 2.67
C ALA A 176 11.57 5.29 4.01
N TYR A 177 12.53 5.83 4.75
CA TYR A 177 12.99 5.29 6.02
C TYR A 177 13.43 6.39 6.99
N SER A 178 13.69 6.01 8.23
CA SER A 178 14.31 6.87 9.23
C SER A 178 15.34 6.11 10.05
N VAL A 179 16.38 6.82 10.45
CA VAL A 179 17.42 6.31 11.35
C VAL A 179 17.26 7.01 12.68
N PHE A 180 16.86 6.26 13.69
CA PHE A 180 16.68 6.77 15.05
C PHE A 180 17.95 6.55 15.85
N HIS A 181 18.37 7.58 16.58
CA HIS A 181 19.37 7.51 17.63
C HIS A 181 18.66 7.54 18.97
N VAL A 182 18.87 6.52 19.80
CA VAL A 182 18.23 6.41 21.11
C VAL A 182 19.32 6.31 22.16
N SER A 183 19.40 7.31 23.02
CA SER A 183 20.25 7.26 24.22
C SER A 183 19.86 6.08 25.10
N ALA A 184 20.85 5.42 25.71
CA ALA A 184 20.64 4.29 26.62
C ALA A 184 19.76 4.63 27.85
N THR A 185 19.56 5.92 28.15
CA THR A 185 18.72 6.41 29.26
C THR A 185 17.33 6.88 28.81
N ALA A 186 17.05 6.88 27.51
CA ALA A 186 15.82 7.44 26.97
C ALA A 186 14.65 6.43 26.90
N SER A 187 14.90 5.14 27.18
CA SER A 187 13.88 4.10 27.15
C SER A 187 14.23 2.95 28.10
N ASP A 188 13.25 2.47 28.87
CA ASP A 188 13.37 1.30 29.76
C ASP A 188 13.21 -0.04 29.03
N GLY A 189 12.88 -0.01 27.73
CA GLY A 189 12.71 -1.19 26.88
C GLY A 189 13.05 -0.90 25.41
N PHE A 190 12.79 -1.87 24.52
CA PHE A 190 12.95 -1.62 23.09
C PHE A 190 11.94 -0.56 22.63
N PRO A 191 12.39 0.56 22.03
CA PRO A 191 11.50 1.66 21.67
C PRO A 191 10.52 1.23 20.56
N ASN A 192 9.26 1.65 20.69
CA ASN A 192 8.24 1.49 19.66
C ASN A 192 8.08 2.79 18.87
N PHE A 193 8.48 2.80 17.60
CA PHE A 193 8.38 3.94 16.71
C PHE A 193 7.18 3.82 15.79
N ALA A 194 6.48 4.95 15.66
CA ALA A 194 5.44 5.14 14.66
C ALA A 194 5.57 6.54 14.03
N ALA A 195 5.15 6.66 12.79
CA ALA A 195 5.22 7.91 12.03
C ALA A 195 3.90 8.21 11.33
N VAL A 196 3.53 9.50 11.28
CA VAL A 196 2.51 10.01 10.37
C VAL A 196 3.21 10.41 9.08
N ILE A 197 2.81 9.80 7.97
CA ILE A 197 3.48 9.95 6.68
C ILE A 197 2.48 10.48 5.67
N LYS A 198 2.86 11.55 4.98
CA LYS A 198 2.27 11.92 3.70
C LYS A 198 2.95 11.09 2.64
N GLY A 199 2.19 10.17 2.06
CA GLY A 199 2.66 9.10 1.18
C GLY A 199 3.17 9.57 -0.17
N ARG A 200 2.99 8.71 -1.17
CA ARG A 200 3.51 8.92 -2.52
C ARG A 200 3.04 10.25 -3.11
N LYS A 201 3.94 10.90 -3.85
CA LYS A 201 3.57 11.98 -4.76
C LYS A 201 2.97 11.38 -6.02
N VAL A 202 1.86 11.95 -6.48
CA VAL A 202 1.13 11.49 -7.66
C VAL A 202 1.14 12.58 -8.72
N TYR A 203 1.14 12.19 -9.99
CA TYR A 203 1.05 13.11 -11.10
C TYR A 203 -0.40 13.57 -11.31
N ASP A 204 -0.63 14.88 -11.38
CA ASP A 204 -1.92 15.46 -11.71
C ASP A 204 -1.90 16.02 -13.15
N PRO A 205 -2.62 15.40 -14.10
CA PRO A 205 -2.65 15.85 -15.49
C PRO A 205 -3.27 17.24 -15.67
N ARG A 206 -4.12 17.70 -14.73
CA ARG A 206 -4.73 19.04 -14.77
C ARG A 206 -3.71 20.16 -14.55
N THR A 207 -2.68 19.86 -13.76
CA THR A 207 -1.64 20.84 -13.38
C THR A 207 -0.28 20.54 -13.99
N LEU A 208 -0.10 19.35 -14.56
CA LEU A 208 1.17 18.84 -15.10
C LEU A 208 2.28 18.78 -14.03
N THR A 209 1.91 18.54 -12.77
CA THR A 209 2.86 18.46 -11.66
C THR A 209 2.73 17.15 -10.88
N THR A 210 3.85 16.71 -10.31
CA THR A 210 3.89 15.57 -9.38
C THR A 210 4.03 16.09 -7.96
N ALA A 211 2.98 15.96 -7.17
CA ALA A 211 2.90 16.47 -5.81
C ALA A 211 2.09 15.52 -4.92
N TRP A 212 2.08 15.78 -3.61
CA TRP A 212 1.19 15.05 -2.72
C TRP A 212 -0.28 15.36 -3.03
N SER A 213 -1.11 14.33 -3.13
CA SER A 213 -2.56 14.43 -3.22
C SER A 213 -3.21 13.21 -2.56
N ASP A 214 -4.35 13.44 -1.93
CA ASP A 214 -5.25 12.41 -1.42
C ASP A 214 -6.45 12.17 -2.36
N ASN A 215 -6.43 12.72 -3.58
CA ASN A 215 -7.47 12.46 -4.58
C ASN A 215 -7.37 11.00 -5.09
N PRO A 216 -8.41 10.17 -4.87
CA PRO A 216 -8.35 8.75 -5.22
C PRO A 216 -8.19 8.46 -6.71
N ALA A 217 -8.68 9.32 -7.61
CA ALA A 217 -8.53 9.13 -9.05
C ALA A 217 -7.07 9.27 -9.48
N LEU A 218 -6.34 10.23 -8.89
CA LEU A 218 -4.92 10.43 -9.13
C LEU A 218 -4.08 9.28 -8.55
N CYS A 219 -4.43 8.80 -7.34
CA CYS A 219 -3.77 7.64 -6.75
C CYS A 219 -4.02 6.34 -7.56
N LEU A 220 -5.22 6.19 -8.12
CA LEU A 220 -5.54 5.07 -9.02
C LEU A 220 -4.71 5.15 -10.30
N ALA A 221 -4.59 6.33 -10.92
CA ALA A 221 -3.77 6.52 -12.11
C ALA A 221 -2.30 6.20 -11.85
N ASP A 222 -1.72 6.68 -10.74
CA ASP A 222 -0.36 6.35 -10.32
C ASP A 222 -0.15 4.84 -10.11
N PHE A 223 -1.14 4.13 -9.54
CA PHE A 223 -1.08 2.68 -9.41
C PHE A 223 -1.14 1.96 -10.76
N ILE A 224 -1.93 2.46 -11.72
CA ILE A 224 -2.01 1.86 -13.05
C ILE A 224 -0.69 2.07 -13.82
N GLU A 225 -0.11 3.26 -13.73
CA GLU A 225 1.09 3.65 -14.49
C GLU A 225 2.40 3.17 -13.86
N SER A 226 2.42 2.88 -12.56
CA SER A 226 3.64 2.42 -11.89
C SER A 226 4.15 1.10 -12.45
N ASN A 227 5.41 1.11 -12.90
CA ASN A 227 6.14 -0.10 -13.32
C ASN A 227 6.75 -0.88 -12.14
N SER A 228 6.76 -0.31 -10.93
CA SER A 228 7.48 -0.87 -9.78
C SER A 228 6.59 -1.76 -8.91
N TYR A 229 5.31 -1.38 -8.79
CA TYR A 229 4.31 -2.12 -8.00
C TYR A 229 2.94 -2.17 -8.65
N GLY A 230 2.76 -1.45 -9.76
CA GLY A 230 1.49 -1.24 -10.42
C GLY A 230 1.24 -2.18 -11.59
N LEU A 231 0.63 -1.64 -12.64
CA LEU A 231 0.27 -2.39 -13.85
C LEU A 231 1.17 -2.13 -15.05
N ASP A 232 2.02 -1.11 -15.00
CA ASP A 232 2.81 -0.66 -16.16
C ASP A 232 1.95 -0.42 -17.40
N ARG A 233 0.80 0.27 -17.21
CA ARG A 233 -0.18 0.58 -18.25
C ARG A 233 -0.41 2.08 -18.32
N THR A 234 -0.69 2.58 -19.51
CA THR A 234 -1.02 4.01 -19.71
C THR A 234 -2.48 4.29 -19.38
N THR A 235 -2.72 5.43 -18.72
CA THR A 235 -4.07 5.97 -18.53
C THR A 235 -4.36 7.11 -19.51
N ASP A 236 -5.62 7.23 -19.93
CA ASP A 236 -6.07 8.37 -20.73
C ASP A 236 -6.17 9.60 -19.84
N SER A 237 -5.27 10.58 -20.03
CA SER A 237 -5.14 11.74 -19.15
C SER A 237 -6.45 12.53 -19.01
N ALA A 238 -7.21 12.74 -20.08
CA ALA A 238 -8.48 13.46 -20.03
C ALA A 238 -9.51 12.74 -19.14
N SER A 239 -9.57 11.41 -19.20
CA SER A 239 -10.43 10.62 -18.33
C SER A 239 -10.01 10.68 -16.86
N VAL A 240 -8.71 10.80 -16.57
CA VAL A 240 -8.18 10.99 -15.22
C VAL A 240 -8.54 12.37 -14.69
N GLU A 241 -8.43 13.43 -15.51
CA GLU A 241 -8.88 14.79 -15.17
C GLU A 241 -10.36 14.81 -14.78
N ASP A 242 -11.23 14.22 -15.62
CA ASP A 242 -12.68 14.14 -15.38
C ASP A 242 -13.00 13.41 -14.06
N ALA A 243 -12.26 12.34 -13.74
CA ALA A 243 -12.43 11.59 -12.50
C ALA A 243 -11.88 12.32 -11.28
N ALA A 244 -10.76 13.02 -11.42
CA ALA A 244 -10.19 13.83 -10.35
C ALA A 244 -11.13 14.99 -9.97
N ASP A 245 -11.70 15.69 -10.96
CA ASP A 245 -12.65 16.79 -10.73
C ASP A 245 -13.94 16.31 -10.03
N GLU A 246 -14.41 15.11 -10.36
CA GLU A 246 -15.57 14.50 -9.70
C GLU A 246 -15.26 14.06 -8.26
N CYS A 247 -14.03 13.63 -7.96
CA CYS A 247 -13.59 13.37 -6.60
C CYS A 247 -13.48 14.66 -5.77
N ASP A 248 -13.02 15.74 -6.39
CA ASP A 248 -12.87 17.06 -5.76
C ASP A 248 -14.19 17.83 -5.65
N ALA A 249 -15.26 17.37 -6.31
CA ALA A 249 -16.58 18.00 -6.26
C ALA A 249 -17.05 18.18 -4.81
N VAL A 250 -17.49 19.39 -4.45
CA VAL A 250 -17.83 19.69 -3.05
C VAL A 250 -19.15 19.03 -2.64
N VAL A 251 -19.15 18.32 -1.52
CA VAL A 251 -20.34 17.79 -0.84
C VAL A 251 -20.40 18.40 0.55
N GLY A 252 -21.31 19.35 0.74
CA GLY A 252 -21.36 20.16 1.96
C GLY A 252 -20.17 21.10 2.06
N ALA A 253 -19.18 20.78 2.90
CA ALA A 253 -17.99 21.58 3.14
C ALA A 253 -16.66 20.85 2.85
N ALA A 254 -16.72 19.63 2.29
CA ALA A 254 -15.55 18.81 2.00
C ALA A 254 -15.60 18.29 0.55
N ALA A 255 -14.45 17.83 0.05
CA ALA A 255 -14.37 17.09 -1.21
C ALA A 255 -15.24 15.83 -1.14
N ARG A 256 -15.76 15.38 -2.28
CA ARG A 256 -16.63 14.20 -2.37
C ARG A 256 -15.91 12.94 -1.93
N ARG A 257 -14.63 12.80 -2.31
CA ARG A 257 -13.83 11.60 -2.05
C ARG A 257 -12.38 11.97 -1.74
N SER A 258 -11.82 11.31 -0.74
CA SER A 258 -10.40 11.39 -0.35
C SER A 258 -9.90 9.99 0.00
N LEU A 259 -8.65 9.70 -0.28
CA LEU A 259 -8.02 8.40 -0.04
C LEU A 259 -6.84 8.52 0.91
N ASN A 260 -6.92 7.78 2.01
CA ASN A 260 -5.81 7.57 2.94
C ASN A 260 -5.66 6.06 3.13
N LEU A 261 -4.87 5.40 2.27
CA LEU A 261 -4.83 3.94 2.20
C LEU A 261 -3.38 3.44 2.23
N VAL A 262 -3.17 2.34 2.94
CA VAL A 262 -1.90 1.60 2.95
C VAL A 262 -2.11 0.26 2.25
N LEU A 263 -1.38 0.03 1.17
CA LEU A 263 -1.33 -1.26 0.50
C LEU A 263 -0.17 -2.05 1.10
N GLU A 264 -0.46 -2.91 2.07
CA GLU A 264 0.54 -3.80 2.69
C GLU A 264 0.25 -5.29 2.48
N ASN A 265 -0.99 -5.64 2.15
CA ASN A 265 -1.39 -7.01 1.87
C ASN A 265 -0.87 -7.46 0.51
N VAL A 266 -0.32 -8.68 0.47
CA VAL A 266 0.04 -9.35 -0.78
C VAL A 266 -1.25 -9.79 -1.46
N ALA A 267 -1.68 -9.02 -2.45
CA ALA A 267 -2.87 -9.26 -3.25
C ALA A 267 -2.56 -9.05 -4.73
N THR A 268 -3.43 -9.55 -5.60
CA THR A 268 -3.28 -9.33 -7.05
C THR A 268 -3.47 -7.86 -7.39
N SER A 269 -2.78 -7.35 -8.42
CA SER A 269 -2.92 -5.95 -8.84
C SER A 269 -4.37 -5.61 -9.21
N ARG A 270 -5.15 -6.59 -9.68
CA ARG A 270 -6.60 -6.46 -9.89
C ARG A 270 -7.34 -6.14 -8.60
N GLN A 271 -7.08 -6.83 -7.50
CA GLN A 271 -7.76 -6.57 -6.22
C GLN A 271 -7.47 -5.17 -5.70
N HIS A 272 -6.21 -4.73 -5.77
CA HIS A 272 -5.82 -3.37 -5.39
C HIS A 272 -6.49 -2.32 -6.28
N MET A 273 -6.51 -2.54 -7.59
CA MET A 273 -7.19 -1.67 -8.53
C MET A 273 -8.72 -1.61 -8.32
N GLU A 274 -9.36 -2.74 -8.01
CA GLU A 274 -10.79 -2.82 -7.69
C GLU A 274 -11.15 -2.05 -6.42
N ALA A 275 -10.27 -2.06 -5.41
CA ALA A 275 -10.41 -1.25 -4.22
C ALA A 275 -10.19 0.25 -4.53
N LEU A 276 -9.11 0.60 -5.23
CA LEU A 276 -8.80 1.98 -5.60
C LEU A 276 -9.90 2.60 -6.47
N ARG A 277 -10.45 1.88 -7.46
CA ARG A 277 -11.58 2.37 -8.27
C ARG A 277 -12.87 2.55 -7.46
N ALA A 278 -13.07 1.73 -6.43
CA ALA A 278 -14.19 1.88 -5.51
C ALA A 278 -14.07 3.20 -4.73
N TYR A 279 -12.87 3.49 -4.23
CA TYR A 279 -12.58 4.76 -3.55
C TYR A 279 -12.63 5.96 -4.49
N ALA A 280 -12.26 5.81 -5.77
CA ALA A 280 -12.41 6.86 -6.78
C ALA A 280 -13.86 7.03 -7.25
N GLY A 281 -14.72 6.04 -7.06
CA GLY A 281 -16.08 6.05 -7.57
C GLY A 281 -16.11 6.09 -9.10
N CYS A 282 -15.25 5.32 -9.76
CA CYS A 282 -15.16 5.27 -11.22
C CYS A 282 -15.15 3.84 -11.76
N TRP A 283 -15.55 3.73 -13.02
CA TRP A 283 -15.39 2.55 -13.85
C TRP A 283 -14.05 2.61 -14.56
N ILE A 284 -13.47 1.44 -14.84
CA ILE A 284 -12.24 1.34 -15.62
C ILE A 284 -12.60 0.63 -16.92
N VAL A 285 -12.37 1.30 -18.04
CA VAL A 285 -12.69 0.81 -19.37
C VAL A 285 -11.45 0.86 -20.23
N GLU A 286 -11.13 -0.23 -20.90
CA GLU A 286 -10.06 -0.24 -21.87
C GLU A 286 -10.54 0.26 -23.23
N SER A 287 -9.80 1.21 -23.81
CA SER A 287 -10.12 1.78 -25.11
C SER A 287 -8.85 2.19 -25.82
N GLY A 288 -8.56 1.58 -26.98
CA GLY A 288 -7.40 1.94 -27.80
C GLY A 288 -6.04 1.54 -27.21
N GLY A 289 -6.00 0.65 -26.20
CA GLY A 289 -4.78 0.24 -25.50
C GLY A 289 -4.57 0.94 -24.16
N ASP A 290 -5.25 2.06 -23.95
CA ASP A 290 -5.21 2.83 -22.71
C ASP A 290 -6.38 2.47 -21.78
N LEU A 291 -6.16 2.66 -20.48
CA LEU A 291 -7.21 2.53 -19.47
C LEU A 291 -7.86 3.90 -19.22
N LYS A 292 -9.18 3.96 -19.36
CA LYS A 292 -9.99 5.15 -19.13
C LYS A 292 -10.74 5.07 -17.82
N LEU A 293 -10.71 6.16 -17.04
CA LEU A 293 -11.50 6.31 -15.83
C LEU A 293 -12.81 7.00 -16.16
N VAL A 294 -13.94 6.32 -15.95
CA VAL A 294 -15.28 6.88 -16.21
C VAL A 294 -15.98 7.09 -14.86
N PRO A 295 -16.17 8.35 -14.42
CA PRO A 295 -16.75 8.60 -13.10
C PRO A 295 -18.19 8.12 -13.01
N ASP A 296 -18.56 7.49 -11.89
CA ASP A 296 -19.91 6.96 -11.67
C ASP A 296 -20.88 8.08 -11.27
N ARG A 297 -21.34 8.83 -12.27
CA ARG A 297 -22.28 9.93 -12.11
C ARG A 297 -23.30 9.98 -13.24
N PRO A 298 -24.51 10.51 -13.01
CA PRO A 298 -25.45 10.80 -14.09
C PRO A 298 -24.82 11.73 -15.13
N ARG A 299 -24.96 11.37 -16.41
CA ARG A 299 -24.55 12.15 -17.58
C ARG A 299 -25.71 12.22 -18.58
N ALA A 300 -25.65 13.19 -19.49
CA ALA A 300 -26.47 13.19 -20.69
C ALA A 300 -26.38 11.85 -21.43
N THR A 301 -27.48 11.45 -22.07
CA THR A 301 -27.54 10.21 -22.84
C THR A 301 -26.61 10.29 -24.04
N ASP A 302 -25.54 9.50 -24.03
CA ASP A 302 -24.58 9.43 -25.12
C ASP A 302 -25.03 8.44 -26.23
N HIS A 303 -25.96 7.53 -25.93
CA HIS A 303 -26.51 6.59 -26.91
C HIS A 303 -27.96 6.20 -26.60
N THR A 304 -28.82 6.24 -27.62
CA THR A 304 -30.22 5.82 -27.51
C THR A 304 -30.38 4.42 -28.10
N VAL A 305 -30.60 3.44 -27.24
CA VAL A 305 -30.97 2.08 -27.68
C VAL A 305 -32.48 2.03 -27.88
N THR A 306 -32.91 1.76 -29.11
CA THR A 306 -34.33 1.55 -29.45
C THR A 306 -34.61 0.06 -29.58
N ALA A 307 -35.89 -0.34 -29.50
CA ALA A 307 -36.29 -1.74 -29.64
C ALA A 307 -35.81 -2.36 -30.97
N SER A 308 -35.71 -1.57 -32.04
CA SER A 308 -35.17 -2.01 -33.34
C SER A 308 -33.66 -2.24 -33.35
N GLY A 309 -32.92 -1.68 -32.38
CA GLY A 309 -31.48 -1.86 -32.23
C GLY A 309 -31.08 -3.06 -31.36
N ILE A 310 -32.04 -3.76 -30.76
CA ILE A 310 -31.80 -4.90 -29.88
C ILE A 310 -31.98 -6.19 -30.67
N LEU A 311 -30.92 -7.01 -30.75
CA LEU A 311 -31.02 -8.33 -31.37
C LEU A 311 -31.99 -9.22 -30.55
N ALA A 312 -32.90 -9.91 -31.24
CA ALA A 312 -33.90 -10.75 -30.59
C ALA A 312 -33.21 -11.81 -29.70
N GLY A 313 -33.60 -11.85 -28.42
CA GLY A 313 -33.05 -12.78 -27.43
C GLY A 313 -31.70 -12.40 -26.82
N SER A 314 -31.09 -11.26 -27.20
CA SER A 314 -29.79 -10.85 -26.66
C SER A 314 -29.88 -10.04 -25.36
N LEU A 315 -31.00 -9.34 -25.11
CA LEU A 315 -31.19 -8.57 -23.88
C LEU A 315 -31.60 -9.49 -22.74
N GLN A 316 -30.70 -9.68 -21.78
CA GLN A 316 -30.97 -10.37 -20.53
C GLN A 316 -30.87 -9.37 -19.37
N LEU A 317 -31.94 -9.24 -18.60
CA LEU A 317 -31.98 -8.39 -17.41
C LEU A 317 -32.04 -9.29 -16.18
N SER A 318 -31.09 -9.10 -15.28
CA SER A 318 -31.11 -9.71 -13.95
C SER A 318 -31.27 -8.61 -12.90
N LYS A 319 -32.01 -8.91 -11.85
CA LYS A 319 -32.14 -8.07 -10.65
C LYS A 319 -31.86 -8.95 -9.46
N LEU A 320 -31.03 -8.46 -8.54
CA LEU A 320 -30.78 -9.14 -7.28
C LEU A 320 -32.09 -9.31 -6.50
N GLY A 321 -32.19 -10.42 -5.79
CA GLY A 321 -33.37 -10.71 -4.97
C GLY A 321 -33.53 -9.66 -3.87
N VAL A 322 -34.76 -9.33 -3.49
CA VAL A 322 -35.03 -8.39 -2.39
C VAL A 322 -34.42 -8.88 -1.06
N GLN A 323 -34.10 -10.17 -0.96
CA GLN A 323 -33.39 -10.76 0.17
C GLN A 323 -31.89 -10.47 0.22
N GLU A 324 -31.29 -10.10 -0.90
CA GLU A 324 -29.85 -9.81 -1.03
C GLU A 324 -29.52 -8.34 -0.74
N VAL A 325 -30.55 -7.50 -0.57
CA VAL A 325 -30.38 -6.08 -0.22
C VAL A 325 -30.12 -5.95 1.29
N PRO A 326 -28.96 -5.40 1.72
CA PRO A 326 -28.68 -5.20 3.13
C PRO A 326 -29.66 -4.19 3.72
N THR A 327 -30.13 -4.49 4.94
CA THR A 327 -31.06 -3.62 5.68
C THR A 327 -30.35 -2.89 6.82
N VAL A 328 -29.13 -3.31 7.15
CA VAL A 328 -28.25 -2.66 8.11
C VAL A 328 -26.86 -2.53 7.49
N ILE A 329 -26.29 -1.33 7.53
CA ILE A 329 -24.94 -1.07 7.05
C ILE A 329 -24.11 -0.59 8.23
N ASP A 330 -23.04 -1.31 8.56
CA ASP A 330 -21.99 -0.88 9.50
C ASP A 330 -20.83 -0.33 8.68
N VAL A 331 -20.50 0.95 8.90
CA VAL A 331 -19.34 1.61 8.29
C VAL A 331 -18.31 1.81 9.37
N ARG A 332 -17.10 1.29 9.15
CA ARG A 332 -15.94 1.52 10.02
C ARG A 332 -14.98 2.49 9.37
N TRP A 333 -14.30 3.28 10.20
CA TRP A 333 -13.29 4.22 9.74
C TRP A 333 -12.22 4.44 10.79
N THR A 334 -11.07 4.94 10.35
CA THR A 334 -9.97 5.33 11.23
C THR A 334 -10.19 6.75 11.76
N ASP A 335 -10.27 6.88 13.08
CA ASP A 335 -10.26 8.17 13.77
C ASP A 335 -8.82 8.63 14.02
N THR A 336 -8.47 9.75 13.38
CA THR A 336 -7.14 10.37 13.43
C THR A 336 -7.02 11.43 14.53
N SER A 337 -8.09 11.71 15.29
CA SER A 337 -8.09 12.73 16.34
C SER A 337 -7.40 12.30 17.65
N VAL A 338 -7.08 11.02 17.79
CA VAL A 338 -6.43 10.42 18.95
C VAL A 338 -5.17 9.69 18.54
N THR A 339 -4.16 9.62 19.42
CA THR A 339 -2.93 8.84 19.19
C THR A 339 -2.82 7.75 20.26
N PRO A 340 -2.63 6.46 19.91
CA PRO A 340 -2.63 5.91 18.55
C PRO A 340 -4.00 6.06 17.85
N TRP A 341 -4.01 6.03 16.51
CA TRP A 341 -5.25 6.10 15.72
C TRP A 341 -6.13 4.87 16.01
N VAL A 342 -7.43 5.07 16.12
CA VAL A 342 -8.38 4.00 16.52
C VAL A 342 -9.46 3.78 15.47
N GLU A 343 -10.01 2.57 15.43
CA GLU A 343 -11.19 2.27 14.62
C GLU A 343 -12.46 2.78 15.33
N ARG A 344 -13.34 3.44 14.58
CA ARG A 344 -14.71 3.76 15.00
C ARG A 344 -15.69 3.18 14.00
N SER A 345 -16.95 3.05 14.42
CA SER A 345 -18.02 2.56 13.55
C SER A 345 -19.33 3.30 13.72
N ALA A 346 -20.15 3.28 12.67
CA ALA A 346 -21.46 3.90 12.60
C ALA A 346 -22.40 2.98 11.83
N VAL A 347 -23.59 2.78 12.39
CA VAL A 347 -24.57 1.85 11.83
C VAL A 347 -25.76 2.61 11.27
N ALA A 348 -26.04 2.41 9.99
CA ALA A 348 -27.24 2.88 9.32
C ALA A 348 -28.29 1.76 9.24
N TYR A 349 -29.54 2.10 9.58
CA TYR A 349 -30.67 1.17 9.55
C TYR A 349 -31.66 1.57 8.46
N ALA A 350 -32.08 0.60 7.65
CA ALA A 350 -33.24 0.78 6.79
C ALA A 350 -34.52 0.95 7.64
N ALA A 351 -35.50 1.66 7.08
CA ALA A 351 -36.79 1.86 7.73
C ALA A 351 -37.42 0.50 8.13
N GLY A 352 -37.96 0.43 9.35
CA GLY A 352 -38.63 -0.77 9.86
C GLY A 352 -37.72 -1.82 10.52
N VAL A 353 -36.39 -1.71 10.41
CA VAL A 353 -35.47 -2.65 11.09
C VAL A 353 -35.52 -2.49 12.62
N LEU A 354 -35.45 -1.25 13.12
CA LEU A 354 -35.54 -0.98 14.56
C LEU A 354 -36.93 -1.25 15.13
N ALA A 355 -37.97 -1.17 14.30
CA ALA A 355 -39.35 -1.47 14.65
C ALA A 355 -39.70 -2.98 14.54
N GLY A 356 -38.77 -3.82 14.08
CA GLY A 356 -38.97 -5.26 13.90
C GLY A 356 -39.84 -5.67 12.71
N THR A 357 -40.25 -4.72 11.86
CA THR A 357 -41.10 -4.98 10.68
C THR A 357 -40.30 -5.38 9.44
N THR A 358 -38.98 -5.18 9.46
CA THR A 358 -38.07 -5.52 8.37
C THR A 358 -36.96 -6.42 8.90
N PRO A 359 -36.69 -7.58 8.26
CA PRO A 359 -35.67 -8.50 8.74
C PRO A 359 -34.29 -7.84 8.70
N ARG A 360 -33.52 -8.09 9.75
CA ARG A 360 -32.15 -7.59 9.91
C ARG A 360 -31.20 -8.39 9.01
N ARG A 361 -30.51 -7.69 8.11
CA ARG A 361 -29.51 -8.24 7.18
C ARG A 361 -28.34 -7.27 7.14
N GLU A 362 -27.25 -7.66 7.78
CA GLU A 362 -26.11 -6.78 8.04
C GLU A 362 -25.08 -6.81 6.91
N SER A 363 -24.51 -5.65 6.62
CA SER A 363 -23.37 -5.50 5.75
C SER A 363 -22.35 -4.56 6.36
N GLN A 364 -21.09 -5.00 6.42
CA GLN A 364 -20.00 -4.23 7.02
C GLN A 364 -19.00 -3.77 5.97
N ILE A 365 -18.73 -2.47 5.93
CA ILE A 365 -17.71 -1.82 5.11
C ILE A 365 -16.65 -1.27 6.06
N SER A 366 -15.37 -1.57 5.81
CA SER A 366 -14.23 -1.15 6.63
C SER A 366 -13.24 -0.32 5.86
#